data_AF-A3DNZ5-F1
#
_entry.id   AF-A3DNZ5-F1
#
_cell.length_a   1.000
_cell.length_b   1.000
_cell.length_c   1.000
_cell.angle_alpha   90.00
_cell.angle_beta   90.00
_cell.angle_gamma   90.00
#
_symmetry.space_group_name_H-M   'P 1'
#
loop_
_entity.id
_entity.type
_entity.pdbx_description
1 polymer ?
#
loop_
_entity_poly.entity_id
_entity_poly.type
_entity_poly.pdbx_seq_one_letter_code
_entity_poly.pdbx_strand_id
1 'polypeptide(L)'
;MEGLSPIYKWTKPLSYDMVYRGFNKARIVVFAEALDENNYKVVAREKDLLIYGYDELSNETYYLKIKLWFKIKKVEKVLKNGILTLNVKGKRFWIF
;
A
#
# COMPACT_ATOMS: atom_id res chain seq x y z
N MET A 1 -26.16 -11.05 -26.50
CA MET A 1 -24.96 -11.90 -26.30
C MET A 1 -24.59 -11.81 -24.83
N GLU A 2 -25.19 -12.66 -24.03
CA GLU A 2 -24.70 -12.95 -22.68
C GLU A 2 -23.46 -13.83 -22.83
N GLY A 3 -22.38 -13.53 -22.10
CA GLY A 3 -21.20 -14.38 -22.15
C GLY A 3 -19.90 -13.64 -21.92
N LEU A 4 -19.66 -13.30 -20.67
CA LEU A 4 -18.55 -13.81 -19.85
C LEU A 4 -18.51 -12.90 -18.62
N SER A 5 -18.89 -13.45 -17.47
CA SER A 5 -18.60 -12.81 -16.19
C SER A 5 -17.10 -12.48 -16.18
N PRO A 6 -16.66 -11.26 -15.81
CA PRO A 6 -15.25 -10.96 -15.77
C PRO A 6 -14.61 -12.01 -14.88
N ILE A 7 -13.71 -12.81 -15.46
CA ILE A 7 -12.92 -13.79 -14.71
C ILE A 7 -12.17 -12.96 -13.68
N TYR A 8 -12.64 -12.95 -12.44
CA TYR A 8 -11.97 -12.28 -11.33
C TYR A 8 -10.62 -12.97 -11.18
N LYS A 9 -9.57 -12.38 -11.76
CA LYS A 9 -8.21 -12.84 -11.55
C LYS A 9 -7.89 -12.66 -10.07
N TRP A 10 -7.29 -13.70 -9.49
CA TRP A 10 -6.90 -13.72 -8.09
C TRP A 10 -5.99 -12.53 -7.77
N THR A 11 -6.20 -11.92 -6.62
CA THR A 11 -5.42 -10.77 -6.17
C THR A 11 -3.94 -11.13 -6.03
N LYS A 12 -3.06 -10.39 -6.73
CA LYS A 12 -1.62 -10.58 -6.63
C LYS A 12 -1.03 -9.83 -5.43
N PRO A 13 -0.15 -10.47 -4.65
CA PRO A 13 0.55 -9.79 -3.57
C PRO A 13 1.60 -8.83 -4.13
N LEU A 14 1.73 -7.64 -3.53
CA LEU A 14 2.89 -6.76 -3.77
C LEU A 14 4.00 -7.10 -2.78
N SER A 15 5.25 -7.05 -3.24
CA SER A 15 6.43 -7.14 -2.37
C SER A 15 6.78 -5.77 -1.78
N TYR A 16 7.41 -5.78 -0.60
CA TYR A 16 7.85 -4.55 0.05
C TYR A 16 9.07 -4.77 0.93
N ASP A 17 9.83 -3.69 1.12
CA ASP A 17 10.92 -3.60 2.07
C ASP A 17 10.68 -2.45 3.06
N MET A 18 11.07 -2.67 4.31
CA MET A 18 11.06 -1.64 5.35
C MET A 18 12.46 -1.09 5.54
N VAL A 19 12.76 0.01 4.83
CA VAL A 19 14.10 0.62 4.81
C VAL A 19 14.40 1.50 6.02
N TYR A 20 13.38 1.87 6.81
CA TYR A 20 13.59 2.57 8.08
C TYR A 20 12.55 2.17 9.13
N ARG A 21 13.02 1.91 10.36
CA ARG A 21 12.23 1.50 11.51
C ARG A 21 12.59 2.34 12.74
N GLY A 22 11.77 3.36 13.03
CA GLY A 22 11.85 4.17 14.24
C GLY A 22 10.74 3.84 15.23
N PHE A 23 10.76 4.43 16.43
CA PHE A 23 9.74 4.16 17.45
C PHE A 23 8.30 4.43 16.97
N ASN A 24 8.06 5.57 16.30
CA ASN A 24 6.76 5.97 15.75
C ASN A 24 6.83 6.42 14.29
N LYS A 25 7.83 5.94 13.55
CA LYS A 25 8.05 6.30 12.15
C LYS A 25 8.51 5.06 11.40
N ALA A 26 8.09 4.93 10.14
CA ALA A 26 8.59 3.92 9.24
C ALA A 26 8.76 4.51 7.83
N ARG A 27 9.77 4.05 7.10
CA ARG A 27 9.85 4.23 5.65
C ARG A 27 9.76 2.85 5.01
N ILE A 28 8.82 2.72 4.09
CA ILE A 28 8.49 1.48 3.42
C ILE A 28 8.60 1.73 1.92
N VAL A 29 9.21 0.78 1.21
CA VAL A 29 9.34 0.78 -0.24
C VAL A 29 8.52 -0.41 -0.75
N VAL A 30 7.57 -0.16 -1.64
CA VAL A 30 6.71 -1.19 -2.23
C VAL A 30 7.02 -1.26 -3.72
N PHE A 31 7.29 -2.47 -4.23
CA PHE A 31 7.51 -2.70 -5.65
C PHE A 31 6.16 -2.83 -6.34
N ALA A 32 5.87 -1.88 -7.22
CA ALA A 32 4.56 -1.61 -7.79
C ALA A 32 4.69 -1.19 -9.26
N GLU A 33 5.43 -1.98 -10.05
CA GLU A 33 5.72 -1.69 -11.47
C GLU A 33 4.46 -1.60 -12.33
N ALA A 34 3.42 -2.35 -11.98
CA ALA A 34 2.13 -2.35 -12.68
C ALA A 34 1.18 -1.22 -12.22
N LEU A 35 1.58 -0.37 -11.27
CA LEU A 35 0.73 0.70 -10.72
C LEU A 35 1.19 2.09 -11.21
N ASP A 36 0.23 2.98 -11.41
CA ASP A 36 0.39 4.39 -11.76
C ASP A 36 -0.27 5.30 -10.71
N GLU A 37 -0.12 6.63 -10.79
CA GLU A 37 -0.67 7.53 -9.75
C GLU A 37 -2.20 7.50 -9.58
N ASN A 38 -2.92 7.00 -10.58
CA ASN A 38 -4.38 7.01 -10.64
C ASN A 38 -5.01 5.67 -10.27
N ASN A 39 -4.24 4.57 -10.31
CA ASN A 39 -4.77 3.21 -10.24
C ASN A 39 -4.48 2.48 -8.91
N TYR A 40 -3.97 3.19 -7.89
CA TYR A 40 -3.79 2.63 -6.54
C TYR A 40 -4.33 3.54 -5.43
N LYS A 41 -4.56 2.92 -4.27
CA LYS A 41 -4.97 3.61 -3.06
C LYS A 41 -4.26 3.01 -1.84
N VAL A 42 -3.92 3.92 -0.92
CA VAL A 42 -3.27 3.61 0.34
C VAL A 42 -4.21 4.03 1.46
N VAL A 43 -4.56 3.09 2.33
CA VAL A 43 -5.48 3.29 3.45
C VAL A 43 -4.80 2.88 4.74
N ALA A 44 -4.82 3.75 5.74
CA ALA A 44 -4.37 3.45 7.08
C ALA A 44 -5.56 3.14 7.99
N ARG A 45 -5.50 2.03 8.73
CA ARG A 45 -6.47 1.65 9.75
C ARG A 45 -5.74 1.20 11.01
N GLU A 46 -5.81 2.01 12.06
CA GLU A 46 -5.07 1.77 13.30
C GLU A 46 -3.57 1.52 13.08
N LYS A 47 -3.13 0.26 13.19
CA LYS A 47 -1.74 -0.19 12.99
C LYS A 47 -1.51 -0.79 11.60
N ASP A 48 -2.56 -0.98 10.82
CA ASP A 48 -2.51 -1.61 9.50
C ASP A 48 -2.43 -0.55 8.40
N LEU A 49 -1.46 -0.73 7.50
CA LEU A 49 -1.35 -0.01 6.24
C LEU A 49 -1.77 -0.95 5.12
N LEU A 50 -2.78 -0.53 4.36
CA LEU A 50 -3.36 -1.28 3.26
C LEU A 50 -3.03 -0.57 1.95
N ILE A 51 -2.48 -1.29 0.99
CA ILE A 51 -2.29 -0.83 -0.37
C ILE A 51 -3.12 -1.75 -1.28
N TYR A 52 -3.89 -1.15 -2.17
CA TYR A 52 -4.60 -1.86 -3.21
C TYR A 52 -4.51 -1.08 -4.51
N GLY A 53 -4.42 -1.81 -5.61
CA GLY A 53 -4.38 -1.22 -6.94
C GLY A 53 -4.99 -2.16 -7.97
N TYR A 54 -5.33 -1.62 -9.12
CA TYR A 54 -5.90 -2.37 -10.22
C TYR A 54 -5.19 -1.97 -11.50
N ASP A 55 -4.67 -2.96 -12.22
CA ASP A 55 -4.06 -2.75 -13.53
C ASP A 55 -5.09 -3.10 -14.61
N GLU A 56 -5.55 -2.08 -15.33
CA GLU A 56 -6.54 -2.22 -16.40
C GLU A 56 -6.02 -3.03 -17.59
N LEU A 57 -4.70 -3.01 -17.85
CA LEU A 57 -4.09 -3.69 -19.00
C LEU A 57 -4.07 -5.20 -18.79
N SER A 58 -3.67 -5.63 -17.59
CA SER A 58 -3.62 -7.06 -17.24
C SER A 58 -4.94 -7.59 -16.64
N ASN A 59 -5.88 -6.70 -16.28
CA ASN A 59 -7.09 -7.01 -15.51
C ASN A 59 -6.74 -7.71 -14.19
N GLU A 60 -5.71 -7.21 -13.49
CA GLU A 60 -5.21 -7.78 -12.25
C GLU A 60 -5.39 -6.83 -11.08
N THR A 61 -5.85 -7.37 -9.95
CA THR A 61 -5.94 -6.63 -8.69
C THR A 61 -4.70 -6.93 -7.85
N TYR A 62 -4.11 -5.89 -7.27
CA TYR A 62 -2.97 -5.98 -6.37
C TYR A 62 -3.37 -5.63 -4.96
N TYR A 63 -2.81 -6.33 -3.97
CA TYR A 63 -3.06 -6.06 -2.56
C TYR A 63 -1.83 -6.29 -1.70
N LEU A 64 -1.66 -5.41 -0.71
CA LEU A 64 -0.65 -5.56 0.32
C LEU A 64 -1.16 -5.01 1.65
N LYS A 65 -0.97 -5.80 2.70
CA LYS A 65 -1.22 -5.40 4.09
C LYS A 65 0.09 -5.42 4.87
N ILE A 66 0.40 -4.31 5.53
CA ILE A 66 1.57 -4.16 6.39
C ILE A 66 1.10 -3.78 7.79
N LYS A 67 1.44 -4.61 8.80
CA LYS A 67 1.14 -4.34 10.20
C LYS A 67 2.31 -3.63 10.86
N LEU A 68 2.09 -2.40 11.34
CA LEU A 68 3.09 -1.59 12.03
C LEU A 68 3.00 -1.76 13.55
N TRP A 69 4.09 -1.50 14.27
CA TRP A 69 4.13 -1.60 15.74
C TRP A 69 3.46 -0.40 16.44
N PHE A 70 3.13 0.67 15.70
CA PHE A 70 2.51 1.88 16.22
C PHE A 70 1.20 2.22 15.49
N LYS A 71 0.29 2.94 16.16
CA LYS A 71 -0.94 3.46 15.53
C LYS A 71 -0.58 4.59 14.55
N ILE A 72 -0.99 4.44 13.30
CA ILE A 72 -0.73 5.37 12.20
C ILE A 72 -1.51 6.67 12.41
N LYS A 73 -0.85 7.81 12.15
CA LYS A 73 -1.46 9.15 12.15
C LYS A 73 -1.44 9.77 10.76
N LYS A 74 -0.33 9.64 10.04
CA LYS A 74 -0.14 10.23 8.71
C LYS A 74 0.66 9.26 7.84
N VAL A 75 0.30 9.21 6.56
CA VAL A 75 1.04 8.51 5.51
C VAL A 75 1.32 9.52 4.41
N GLU A 76 2.58 9.70 4.06
CA GLU A 76 3.02 10.44 2.87
C GLU A 76 3.48 9.43 1.84
N LYS A 77 3.06 9.60 0.59
CA LYS A 77 3.28 8.64 -0.50
C LYS A 77 3.89 9.32 -1.71
N VAL A 78 4.81 8.64 -2.37
CA VAL A 78 5.42 9.06 -3.64
C VAL A 78 5.59 7.81 -4.50
N LEU A 79 5.06 7.82 -5.72
CA LEU A 79 5.25 6.76 -6.70
C LEU A 79 6.19 7.28 -7.80
N LYS A 80 7.30 6.61 -8.02
CA LYS A 80 8.22 6.91 -9.13
C LYS A 80 8.81 5.63 -9.68
N ASN A 81 8.81 5.49 -11.01
CA ASN A 81 9.44 4.36 -11.73
C ASN A 81 9.04 2.99 -11.16
N GLY A 82 7.75 2.76 -10.91
CA GLY A 82 7.27 1.49 -10.36
C GLY A 82 7.58 1.25 -8.88
N ILE A 83 8.09 2.27 -8.17
CA ILE A 83 8.43 2.16 -6.75
C ILE A 83 7.55 3.12 -5.94
N LEU A 84 6.70 2.55 -5.10
CA LEU A 84 5.86 3.30 -4.16
C LEU A 84 6.58 3.43 -2.83
N THR A 85 7.05 4.64 -2.52
CA THR A 85 7.66 4.98 -1.23
C THR A 85 6.60 5.53 -0.28
N LEU A 86 6.48 4.93 0.90
CA LEU A 86 5.56 5.33 1.96
C LEU A 86 6.34 5.78 3.19
N ASN A 87 6.21 7.05 3.55
CA ASN A 87 6.70 7.60 4.81
C ASN A 87 5.54 7.64 5.81
N VAL A 88 5.61 6.78 6.83
CA VAL A 88 4.53 6.61 7.81
C VAL A 88 4.92 7.23 9.14
N LYS A 89 4.04 8.04 9.72
CA LYS A 89 4.20 8.65 11.05
C LYS A 89 3.07 8.23 11.96
N GLY A 90 3.42 7.71 13.13
CA GLY A 90 2.51 7.30 14.18
C GLY A 90 1.96 8.45 15.03
N LYS A 91 0.90 8.16 15.79
CA LYS A 91 0.41 9.08 16.83
C LYS A 91 1.52 9.29 17.88
N ARG A 92 1.69 10.53 18.36
CA ARG A 92 2.52 10.78 19.55
C ARG A 92 1.79 10.15 20.74
N PHE A 93 2.48 9.35 21.54
CA PHE A 93 2.01 9.02 22.87
C PHE A 93 2.09 10.31 23.68
N TRP A 94 0.94 10.95 23.90
CA TRP A 94 0.83 11.95 24.95
C TRP A 94 0.65 11.15 26.23
N ILE A 95 1.72 11.05 27.00
CA ILE A 95 1.62 10.68 28.41
C ILE A 95 1.05 11.95 29.07
N PHE A 96 -0.24 11.93 29.38
CA PHE A 96 -0.87 12.84 30.34
C PHE A 96 -1.21 12.00 31.57
#